data_AF-A0A2D5UF62-F1
#
_entry.id   AF-A0A2D5UF62-F1
#
_cell.length_a   1.000
_cell.length_b   1.000
_cell.length_c   1.000
_cell.angle_alpha   90.00
_cell.angle_beta   90.00
_cell.angle_gamma   90.00
#
_symmetry.space_group_name_H-M   'P 1'
#
loop_
_entity.id
_entity.type
_entity.pdbx_description
1 polymer ?
#
loop_
_entity_poly.entity_id
_entity_poly.type
_entity_poly.pdbx_seq_one_letter_code
_entity_poly.pdbx_strand_id
1 'polypeptide(L)'
;MISGKNVPARSLAAVVDLGTNAARLAAASLDASGALVSGGRWRELIRLGEGVEETGRISDGAMARGFETLERFSRLIEGMGADRVDALATSALREASNGGEFLAGARELGIPLRVISAEEEARLALIGVLASMEERPRGALVFDVGGGSLELIRSEGGKVSEMASLRAGVVYLSERYLRDI
;
A
#
# COMPACT_ATOMS: atom_id res chain seq x y z
N MET A 1 9.39 22.37 39.73
CA MET A 1 8.42 23.15 38.93
C MET A 1 8.38 22.57 37.54
N ILE A 2 7.32 21.81 37.26
CA ILE A 2 7.06 21.20 35.95
C ILE A 2 6.18 22.20 35.20
N SER A 3 6.71 22.83 34.16
CA SER A 3 5.94 23.56 33.15
C SER A 3 6.14 22.76 31.86
N GLY A 4 5.18 21.93 31.41
CA GLY A 4 3.77 22.26 31.29
C GLY A 4 3.48 22.95 29.96
N LYS A 5 4.16 22.56 28.87
CA LYS A 5 3.70 22.83 27.50
C LYS A 5 2.99 21.58 26.97
N ASN A 6 1.72 21.48 27.33
CA ASN A 6 0.81 20.50 26.75
C ASN A 6 0.45 20.98 25.34
N VAL A 7 1.31 20.66 24.37
CA VAL A 7 0.96 20.76 22.95
C VAL A 7 0.14 19.50 22.65
N PRO A 8 -1.11 19.59 22.16
CA PRO A 8 -1.87 18.39 21.84
C PRO A 8 -1.08 17.61 20.80
N ALA A 9 -0.72 16.36 21.11
CA ALA A 9 -0.14 15.44 20.14
C ALA A 9 -1.10 15.41 18.95
N ARG A 10 -0.70 15.99 17.82
CA ARG A 10 -1.51 15.94 16.61
C ARG A 10 -1.68 14.47 16.22
N SER A 11 -2.91 14.13 15.87
CA SER A 11 -3.34 12.75 15.62
C SER A 11 -2.36 12.01 14.69
N LEU A 12 -1.85 10.87 15.15
CA LEU A 12 -0.95 10.01 14.37
C LEU A 12 -1.79 9.11 13.46
N ALA A 13 -1.54 9.18 12.16
CA ALA A 13 -2.15 8.31 11.18
C ALA A 13 -1.16 7.23 10.74
N ALA A 14 -1.64 5.99 10.62
CA ALA A 14 -0.94 4.86 10.05
C ALA A 14 -1.65 4.37 8.78
N VAL A 15 -0.88 4.01 7.75
CA VAL A 15 -1.37 3.45 6.50
C VAL A 15 -0.69 2.12 6.25
N VAL A 16 -1.49 1.06 6.07
CA VAL A 16 -1.04 -0.24 5.58
C VAL A 16 -1.34 -0.32 4.09
N ASP A 17 -0.34 -0.63 3.28
CA ASP A 17 -0.48 -0.93 1.85
C ASP A 17 -0.03 -2.37 1.61
N LEU A 18 -0.99 -3.25 1.32
CA LEU A 18 -0.77 -4.65 1.00
C LEU A 18 -0.81 -4.86 -0.51
N GLY A 19 0.38 -4.90 -1.12
CA GLY A 19 0.53 -5.17 -2.53
C GLY A 19 0.85 -6.63 -2.87
N THR A 20 0.96 -6.89 -4.17
CA THR A 20 1.29 -8.20 -4.72
C THR A 20 2.67 -8.72 -4.32
N ASN A 21 3.65 -7.82 -4.15
CA ASN A 21 5.03 -8.20 -3.84
C ASN A 21 5.42 -7.91 -2.37
N ALA A 22 4.95 -6.78 -1.84
CA ALA A 22 5.38 -6.28 -0.54
C ALA A 22 4.18 -5.73 0.24
N ALA A 23 4.27 -5.87 1.56
CA ALA A 23 3.44 -5.11 2.50
C ALA A 23 4.24 -3.90 2.98
N ARG A 24 3.57 -2.77 3.14
CA ARG A 24 4.14 -1.52 3.65
C ARG A 24 3.29 -0.99 4.79
N LEU A 25 3.97 -0.40 5.78
CA LEU A 25 3.36 0.40 6.84
C LEU A 25 4.05 1.76 6.82
N ALA A 26 3.28 2.84 6.81
CA ALA A 26 3.79 4.19 7.00
C ALA A 26 2.99 4.89 8.09
N ALA A 27 3.65 5.59 9.00
CA ALA A 27 3.02 6.41 10.01
C ALA A 27 3.46 7.86 9.86
N ALA A 28 2.54 8.81 10.04
CA ALA A 28 2.84 10.22 10.01
C ALA A 28 1.83 11.04 10.82
N SER A 29 2.28 12.19 11.33
CA SER A 29 1.45 13.23 11.94
C SER A 29 1.68 14.56 11.23
N LEU A 30 0.96 15.61 11.66
CA LEU A 30 1.18 16.99 11.22
C LEU A 30 1.79 17.79 12.38
N ASP A 31 2.47 18.92 12.13
CA ASP A 31 3.40 19.57 13.09
C ASP A 31 3.08 21.00 13.62
N ALA A 32 1.93 21.40 14.13
CA ALA A 32 1.57 22.85 14.26
C ALA A 32 1.57 23.67 12.93
N SER A 33 2.60 23.63 12.08
CA SER A 33 2.64 24.33 10.78
C SER A 33 1.79 23.66 9.71
N GLY A 34 1.48 22.37 9.88
CA GLY A 34 0.75 21.56 8.90
C GLY A 34 1.66 20.73 7.98
N ALA A 35 2.97 20.72 8.23
CA ALA A 35 3.91 19.83 7.56
C ALA A 35 3.81 18.41 8.12
N LEU A 36 4.08 17.43 7.25
CA LEU A 36 4.13 16.00 7.60
C LEU A 36 5.39 15.70 8.43
N VAL A 37 5.19 15.02 9.56
CA VAL A 37 6.26 14.43 10.38
C VAL A 37 6.18 12.93 10.27
N SER A 38 7.24 12.30 9.78
CA SER A 38 7.30 10.84 9.66
C SER A 38 7.34 10.19 11.05
N GLY A 39 6.37 9.32 11.34
CA GLY A 39 6.36 8.40 12.47
C GLY A 39 7.08 7.08 12.18
N GLY A 40 7.40 6.80 10.91
CA GLY A 40 8.20 5.66 10.49
C GLY A 40 7.67 5.01 9.22
N ARG A 41 8.51 4.18 8.59
CA ARG A 41 8.17 3.41 7.39
C ARG A 41 8.77 2.02 7.50
N TRP A 42 7.94 1.01 7.24
CA TRP A 42 8.31 -0.40 7.26
C TRP A 42 7.88 -1.05 5.95
N ARG A 43 8.69 -1.99 5.47
CA ARG A 43 8.42 -2.73 4.24
C ARG A 43 8.91 -4.16 4.38
N GLU A 44 8.06 -5.09 4.03
CA GLU A 44 8.31 -6.53 4.13
C GLU A 44 7.98 -7.19 2.79
N LEU A 45 8.88 -8.05 2.30
CA LEU A 45 8.64 -8.83 1.09
C LEU A 45 7.82 -10.06 1.45
N ILE A 46 6.57 -10.10 1.00
CA ILE A 46 5.65 -11.21 1.27
C ILE A 46 5.35 -12.04 0.03
N ARG A 47 5.58 -11.48 -1.17
CA ARG A 47 5.28 -12.08 -2.48
C ARG A 47 3.90 -12.72 -2.49
N LEU A 48 2.89 -11.95 -2.10
CA LEU A 48 1.52 -12.44 -1.93
C LEU A 48 0.91 -13.00 -3.22
N GLY A 49 1.26 -12.41 -4.37
CA GLY A 49 0.80 -12.92 -5.67
C GLY A 49 1.66 -13.99 -6.30
N GLU A 50 2.65 -14.54 -5.58
CA GLU A 50 3.46 -15.66 -6.08
C GLU A 50 2.57 -16.84 -6.47
N GLY A 51 2.65 -17.26 -7.74
CA GLY A 51 1.88 -18.39 -8.26
C GLY A 51 0.38 -18.11 -8.45
N VAL A 52 -0.13 -16.90 -8.16
CA VAL A 52 -1.54 -16.56 -8.34
C VAL A 52 -1.94 -16.60 -9.81
N GLU A 53 -1.05 -16.19 -10.73
CA GLU A 53 -1.35 -16.20 -12.16
C GLU A 53 -1.58 -17.62 -12.70
N GLU A 54 -0.83 -18.60 -12.19
CA GLU A 54 -0.90 -19.98 -12.64
C GLU A 54 -2.01 -20.76 -11.94
N THR A 55 -2.20 -20.51 -10.64
CA THR A 55 -3.10 -21.31 -9.79
C THR A 55 -4.46 -20.65 -9.53
N GLY A 56 -4.59 -19.35 -9.78
CA GLY A 56 -5.75 -18.54 -9.39
C GLY A 56 -5.91 -18.39 -7.87
N ARG A 57 -4.89 -18.73 -7.07
CA ARG A 57 -4.95 -18.80 -5.61
C ARG A 57 -3.64 -18.30 -4.98
N ILE A 58 -3.77 -17.66 -3.81
CA ILE A 58 -2.64 -17.36 -2.94
C ILE A 58 -2.22 -18.68 -2.28
N SER A 59 -0.93 -19.03 -2.37
CA SER A 59 -0.39 -20.23 -1.74
C SER A 59 -0.40 -20.13 -0.20
N ASP A 60 -0.47 -21.27 0.48
CA ASP A 60 -0.46 -21.32 1.95
C ASP A 60 0.78 -20.63 2.55
N GLY A 61 1.94 -20.78 1.89
CA GLY A 61 3.17 -20.10 2.29
C GLY A 61 3.08 -18.57 2.14
N ALA A 62 2.46 -18.07 1.08
CA ALA A 62 2.23 -16.63 0.90
C ALA A 62 1.20 -16.07 1.89
N MET A 63 0.13 -16.83 2.17
CA MET A 63 -0.85 -16.51 3.22
C MET A 63 -0.16 -16.36 4.58
N ALA A 64 0.66 -17.34 4.97
CA ALA A 64 1.37 -17.35 6.25
C ALA A 64 2.31 -16.15 6.41
N ARG A 65 3.15 -15.85 5.38
CA ARG A 65 4.03 -14.68 5.37
C ARG A 65 3.25 -13.37 5.47
N GLY A 66 2.11 -13.29 4.78
CA GLY A 66 1.22 -12.14 4.83
C GLY A 66 0.65 -11.91 6.23
N PHE A 67 0.10 -12.95 6.86
CA PHE A 67 -0.44 -12.86 8.22
C PHE A 67 0.63 -12.55 9.27
N GLU A 68 1.80 -13.19 9.21
CA GLU A 68 2.93 -12.87 10.10
C GLU A 68 3.32 -11.39 9.99
N THR A 69 3.32 -10.84 8.78
CA THR A 69 3.61 -9.43 8.53
C THR A 69 2.52 -8.51 9.06
N LEU A 70 1.25 -8.86 8.86
CA LEU A 70 0.13 -8.08 9.40
C LEU A 70 0.10 -8.09 10.93
N GLU A 71 0.43 -9.22 11.56
CA GLU A 71 0.55 -9.30 13.02
C GLU A 71 1.66 -8.38 13.54
N ARG A 72 2.82 -8.35 12.87
CA ARG A 72 3.90 -7.38 13.17
C ARG A 72 3.44 -5.93 13.00
N PHE A 73 2.73 -5.62 11.92
CA PHE A 73 2.20 -4.27 11.69
C PHE A 73 1.15 -3.88 12.73
N SER A 74 0.27 -4.80 13.14
CA SER A 74 -0.74 -4.57 14.17
C SER A 74 -0.09 -4.15 15.51
N ARG A 75 0.94 -4.90 15.94
CA ARG A 75 1.74 -4.56 17.13
C ARG A 75 2.46 -3.21 17.01
N LEU A 76 3.00 -2.88 15.84
CA LEU A 76 3.65 -1.58 15.61
C LEU A 76 2.64 -0.44 15.70
N ILE A 77 1.49 -0.58 15.05
CA ILE A 77 0.40 0.41 15.05
C ILE A 77 -0.09 0.67 16.47
N GLU A 78 -0.31 -0.39 17.25
CA GLU A 78 -0.70 -0.30 18.65
C GLU A 78 0.40 0.38 19.50
N GLY A 79 1.66 -0.06 19.35
CA GLY A 79 2.79 0.50 20.09
C GLY A 79 3.08 1.98 19.80
N MET A 80 2.74 2.46 18.59
CA MET A 80 2.83 3.88 18.23
C MET A 80 1.64 4.71 18.75
N GLY A 81 0.54 4.07 19.13
CA GLY A 81 -0.69 4.77 19.52
C GLY A 81 -1.32 5.54 18.36
N ALA A 82 -1.38 4.97 17.16
CA ALA A 82 -1.99 5.61 16.01
C ALA A 82 -3.52 5.78 16.21
N ASP A 83 -4.03 7.01 16.11
CA ASP A 83 -5.46 7.29 16.28
C ASP A 83 -6.28 6.92 15.04
N ARG A 84 -5.61 6.88 13.88
CA ARG A 84 -6.22 6.58 12.59
C ARG A 84 -5.40 5.53 11.86
N VAL A 85 -6.08 4.49 11.40
CA VAL A 85 -5.46 3.40 10.62
C VAL A 85 -6.25 3.21 9.34
N ASP A 86 -5.61 3.41 8.20
CA ASP A 86 -6.16 3.12 6.89
C ASP A 86 -5.40 1.94 6.29
N ALA A 87 -6.07 0.82 6.02
CA ALA A 87 -5.45 -0.39 5.48
C ALA A 87 -6.00 -0.71 4.09
N LEU A 88 -5.13 -0.76 3.09
CA LEU A 88 -5.47 -0.93 1.68
C LEU A 88 -4.85 -2.22 1.14
N ALA A 89 -5.53 -2.87 0.21
CA ALA A 89 -5.02 -3.99 -0.56
C ALA A 89 -5.24 -3.80 -2.05
N THR A 90 -4.29 -4.26 -2.86
CA THR A 90 -4.31 -4.04 -4.32
C THR A 90 -4.51 -5.34 -5.11
N SER A 91 -3.77 -5.53 -6.21
CA SER A 91 -4.10 -6.48 -7.28
C SER A 91 -4.19 -7.95 -6.81
N ALA A 92 -3.25 -8.43 -5.99
CA ALA A 92 -3.21 -9.84 -5.59
C ALA A 92 -4.51 -10.33 -4.90
N LEU A 93 -5.11 -9.53 -4.01
CA LEU A 93 -6.35 -9.92 -3.33
C LEU A 93 -7.59 -9.77 -4.21
N ARG A 94 -7.56 -8.91 -5.25
CA ARG A 94 -8.63 -8.83 -6.26
C ARG A 94 -8.65 -10.06 -7.15
N GLU A 95 -7.47 -10.56 -7.50
CA GLU A 95 -7.29 -11.60 -8.53
C GLU A 95 -7.42 -13.02 -7.97
N ALA A 96 -7.01 -13.25 -6.72
CA ALA A 96 -7.02 -14.58 -6.13
C ALA A 96 -8.42 -15.01 -5.66
N SER A 97 -8.81 -16.24 -6.01
CA SER A 97 -10.10 -16.83 -5.60
C SER A 97 -10.26 -17.01 -4.09
N ASN A 98 -9.15 -17.13 -3.34
CA ASN A 98 -9.12 -17.16 -1.87
C ASN A 98 -8.75 -15.80 -1.23
N GLY A 99 -8.80 -14.70 -1.97
CA GLY A 99 -8.54 -13.36 -1.41
C GLY A 99 -9.46 -13.01 -0.23
N GLY A 100 -10.72 -13.47 -0.27
CA GLY A 100 -11.67 -13.30 0.82
C GLY A 100 -11.25 -13.96 2.15
N GLU A 101 -10.57 -15.10 2.09
CA GLU A 101 -10.03 -15.77 3.28
C GLU A 101 -8.93 -14.93 3.93
N PHE A 102 -8.05 -14.33 3.11
CA PHE A 102 -7.01 -13.42 3.60
C PHE A 102 -7.60 -12.16 4.25
N LEU A 103 -8.62 -11.57 3.63
CA LEU A 103 -9.31 -10.39 4.18
C LEU A 103 -9.96 -10.67 5.54
N ALA A 104 -10.54 -11.87 5.71
CA ALA A 104 -11.12 -12.29 6.98
C ALA A 104 -10.02 -12.40 8.07
N GLY A 105 -8.93 -13.12 7.80
CA GLY A 105 -7.82 -13.25 8.74
C GLY A 105 -7.16 -11.91 9.07
N ALA A 106 -6.99 -11.02 8.09
CA ALA A 106 -6.45 -9.68 8.34
C ALA A 106 -7.33 -8.85 9.31
N ARG A 107 -8.66 -8.97 9.20
CA ARG A 107 -9.60 -8.33 10.14
C ARG A 107 -9.43 -8.87 11.57
N GLU A 108 -9.22 -10.17 11.73
CA GLU A 108 -8.98 -10.78 13.05
C GLU A 108 -7.68 -10.30 13.69
N LEU A 109 -6.67 -9.97 12.88
CA LEU A 109 -5.41 -9.36 13.33
C LEU A 109 -5.53 -7.84 13.63
N GLY A 110 -6.72 -7.26 13.52
CA GLY A 110 -6.94 -5.83 13.74
C GLY A 110 -6.60 -4.93 12.55
N ILE A 111 -6.36 -5.51 11.36
CA ILE A 111 -6.06 -4.76 10.12
C ILE A 111 -7.17 -5.00 9.10
N PRO A 112 -8.28 -4.25 9.15
CA PRO A 112 -9.38 -4.39 8.20
C PRO A 112 -9.00 -3.83 6.83
N LEU A 113 -8.40 -4.67 5.99
CA LEU A 113 -7.99 -4.30 4.64
C LEU A 113 -9.19 -3.96 3.75
N ARG A 114 -9.09 -2.83 3.06
CA ARG A 114 -9.99 -2.43 1.99
C ARG A 114 -9.32 -2.67 0.64
N VAL A 115 -9.91 -3.55 -0.15
CA VAL A 115 -9.47 -3.76 -1.53
C VAL A 115 -9.87 -2.55 -2.37
N ILE A 116 -8.90 -1.88 -2.97
CA ILE A 116 -9.13 -0.70 -3.81
C ILE A 116 -9.19 -1.07 -5.29
N SER A 117 -9.85 -0.26 -6.12
CA SER A 117 -9.83 -0.45 -7.57
C SER A 117 -8.52 0.06 -8.19
N ALA A 118 -8.22 -0.33 -9.43
CA ALA A 118 -7.05 0.21 -10.14
C ALA A 118 -7.15 1.73 -10.33
N GLU A 119 -8.37 2.26 -10.48
CA GLU A 119 -8.63 3.70 -10.61
C GLU A 119 -8.32 4.44 -9.31
N GLU A 120 -8.70 3.87 -8.17
CA GLU A 120 -8.36 4.45 -6.88
C GLU A 120 -6.86 4.38 -6.60
N GLU A 121 -6.22 3.27 -6.93
CA GLU A 121 -4.77 3.07 -6.84
C GLU A 121 -4.02 4.13 -7.67
N ALA A 122 -4.40 4.30 -8.94
CA ALA A 122 -3.85 5.33 -9.82
C ALA A 122 -4.04 6.76 -9.27
N ARG A 123 -5.23 7.06 -8.73
CA ARG A 123 -5.50 8.38 -8.12
C ARG A 123 -4.61 8.63 -6.91
N LEU A 124 -4.44 7.63 -6.03
CA LEU A 124 -3.60 7.74 -4.84
C LEU A 124 -2.11 7.86 -5.21
N ALA A 125 -1.65 7.08 -6.20
CA ALA A 125 -0.29 7.17 -6.72
C ALA A 125 0.00 8.58 -7.27
N LEU A 126 -0.91 9.16 -8.07
CA LEU A 126 -0.76 10.52 -8.57
C LEU A 126 -0.69 11.55 -7.43
N ILE A 127 -1.54 11.42 -6.41
CA ILE A 127 -1.51 12.31 -5.24
C ILE A 127 -0.14 12.22 -4.55
N GLY A 128 0.38 11.01 -4.34
CA GLY A 128 1.69 10.77 -3.75
C GLY A 128 2.83 11.41 -4.56
N VAL A 129 2.83 11.21 -5.88
CA VAL A 129 3.82 11.82 -6.78
C VAL A 129 3.76 13.34 -6.69
N LEU A 130 2.59 13.95 -6.85
CA LEU A 130 2.44 15.41 -6.84
C LEU A 130 2.76 16.02 -5.47
N ALA A 131 2.55 15.28 -4.37
CA ALA A 131 2.91 15.72 -3.02
C ALA A 131 4.43 15.74 -2.78
N SER A 132 5.20 15.00 -3.58
CA SER A 132 6.66 14.94 -3.48
C SER A 132 7.40 15.98 -4.34
N MET A 133 6.68 16.76 -5.14
CA MET A 133 7.26 17.74 -6.06
C MET A 133 7.20 19.15 -5.47
N GLU A 134 8.30 19.89 -5.56
CA GLU A 134 8.35 21.31 -5.17
C GLU A 134 7.48 22.17 -6.09
N GLU A 135 7.57 21.93 -7.41
CA GLU A 135 6.76 22.60 -8.43
C GLU A 135 5.81 21.60 -9.09
N ARG A 136 4.53 21.97 -9.17
CA ARG A 136 3.51 21.10 -9.79
C ARG A 136 3.54 21.25 -11.31
N PRO A 137 3.74 20.16 -12.07
CA PRO A 137 3.72 20.22 -13.52
C PRO A 137 2.30 20.49 -14.03
N ARG A 138 2.19 21.15 -15.19
CA ARG A 138 0.90 21.36 -15.87
C ARG A 138 0.28 20.05 -16.36
N GLY A 139 1.11 19.08 -16.71
CA GLY A 139 0.71 17.72 -17.01
C GLY A 139 1.87 16.75 -16.81
N ALA A 140 1.55 15.48 -16.58
CA ALA A 140 2.52 14.42 -16.31
C ALA A 140 2.02 13.07 -16.85
N LEU A 141 2.96 12.18 -17.14
CA LEU A 141 2.70 10.76 -17.32
C LEU A 141 3.41 10.01 -16.19
N VAL A 142 2.64 9.36 -15.33
CA VAL A 142 3.14 8.60 -14.18
C VAL A 142 3.04 7.11 -14.49
N PHE A 143 4.09 6.38 -14.11
CA PHE A 143 4.18 4.93 -14.22
C PHE A 143 4.30 4.37 -12.82
N ASP A 144 3.27 3.68 -12.33
CA ASP A 144 3.34 2.94 -11.07
C ASP A 144 3.59 1.46 -11.37
N VAL A 145 4.80 1.00 -11.06
CA VAL A 145 5.24 -0.38 -11.35
C VAL A 145 5.05 -1.24 -10.11
N GLY A 146 3.95 -1.99 -10.10
CA GLY A 146 3.60 -2.94 -9.05
C GLY A 146 4.18 -4.34 -9.23
N GLY A 147 3.76 -5.25 -8.35
CA GLY A 147 4.08 -6.68 -8.45
C GLY A 147 3.27 -7.39 -9.53
N GLY A 148 1.96 -7.15 -9.58
CA GLY A 148 1.05 -7.76 -10.55
C GLY A 148 0.74 -6.86 -11.76
N SER A 149 0.65 -5.56 -11.54
CA SER A 149 0.23 -4.58 -12.53
C SER A 149 1.26 -3.48 -12.78
N LEU A 150 1.05 -2.76 -13.87
CA LEU A 150 1.64 -1.46 -14.19
C LEU A 150 0.49 -0.48 -14.48
N GLU A 151 0.41 0.59 -13.71
CA GLU A 151 -0.54 1.66 -13.94
C GLU A 151 0.14 2.79 -14.73
N LEU A 152 -0.43 3.13 -15.89
CA LEU A 152 -0.08 4.28 -16.72
C LEU A 152 -1.10 5.40 -16.45
N ILE A 153 -0.65 6.54 -15.98
CA ILE A 153 -1.53 7.60 -15.47
C ILE A 153 -1.18 8.91 -16.15
N ARG A 154 -2.05 9.40 -17.03
CA ARG A 154 -1.94 10.74 -17.58
C ARG A 154 -2.60 11.73 -16.62
N SER A 155 -1.89 12.80 -16.30
CA SER A 155 -2.34 13.86 -15.42
C SER A 155 -2.35 15.20 -16.13
N GLU A 156 -3.42 15.96 -15.96
CA GLU A 156 -3.56 17.35 -16.41
C GLU A 156 -4.13 18.19 -15.29
N GLY A 157 -3.51 19.34 -14.99
CA GLY A 157 -3.94 20.20 -13.88
C GLY A 157 -3.93 19.50 -12.51
N GLY A 158 -3.08 18.48 -12.34
CA GLY A 158 -2.97 17.71 -11.11
C GLY A 158 -4.10 16.68 -10.90
N LYS A 159 -4.88 16.36 -11.93
CA LYS A 159 -5.93 15.34 -11.90
C LYS A 159 -5.66 14.27 -12.94
N VAL A 160 -6.06 13.04 -12.65
CA VAL A 160 -6.06 11.94 -13.64
C VAL A 160 -6.98 12.34 -14.79
N SER A 161 -6.44 12.43 -16.01
CA SER A 161 -7.20 12.64 -17.24
C SER A 161 -7.47 11.32 -17.97
N GLU A 162 -6.48 10.43 -17.99
CA GLU A 162 -6.58 9.09 -18.58
C GLU A 162 -5.76 8.11 -17.75
N MET A 163 -6.16 6.84 -17.74
CA MET A 163 -5.37 5.78 -17.15
C MET A 163 -5.53 4.45 -17.88
N ALA A 164 -4.49 3.62 -17.78
CA ALA A 164 -4.53 2.21 -18.17
C ALA A 164 -3.85 1.38 -17.09
N SER A 165 -4.40 0.20 -16.80
CA SER A 165 -3.75 -0.82 -15.98
C SER A 165 -3.37 -1.98 -16.89
N LEU A 166 -2.08 -2.33 -16.87
CA LEU A 166 -1.51 -3.39 -17.69
C LEU A 166 -1.07 -4.54 -16.79
N ARG A 167 -1.25 -5.78 -17.24
CA ARG A 167 -0.66 -6.97 -16.59
C ARG A 167 0.83 -7.03 -16.94
N ALA A 168 1.62 -6.18 -16.28
CA ALA A 168 3.04 -6.00 -16.54
C ALA A 168 3.84 -5.69 -15.26
N GLY A 169 3.38 -6.19 -14.10
CA GLY A 169 4.12 -6.06 -12.84
C GLY A 169 5.35 -6.96 -12.76
N VAL A 170 6.27 -6.64 -11.85
CA VAL A 170 7.57 -7.33 -11.75
C VAL A 170 7.48 -8.80 -11.36
N VAL A 171 6.49 -9.21 -10.56
CA VAL A 171 6.27 -10.62 -10.18
C VAL A 171 5.66 -11.35 -11.36
N TYR A 172 4.64 -10.77 -11.99
CA TYR A 172 4.00 -11.34 -13.19
C TYR A 172 5.01 -11.57 -14.32
N LEU A 173 5.81 -10.56 -14.66
CA LEU A 173 6.79 -10.67 -15.75
C LEU A 173 7.89 -11.69 -15.42
N SER A 174 8.40 -11.69 -14.19
CA SER A 174 9.42 -12.65 -13.75
C SER A 174 8.91 -14.08 -13.81
N GLU A 175 7.72 -14.33 -13.27
CA GLU A 175 7.12 -15.66 -13.30
C GLU A 175 6.73 -16.09 -14.70
N ARG A 176 6.38 -15.18 -15.61
CA ARG A 176 5.96 -15.59 -16.96
C ARG A 176 7.11 -15.81 -17.93
N TYR A 177 8.20 -15.05 -17.79
CA TYR A 177 9.24 -14.97 -18.80
C TYR A 177 10.67 -15.22 -18.30
N LEU A 178 10.90 -15.22 -16.98
CA LEU A 178 12.25 -15.32 -16.39
C LEU A 178 12.42 -16.54 -15.47
N ARG A 179 11.57 -17.59 -15.61
CA ARG A 179 11.68 -18.81 -14.77
C ARG A 179 12.99 -19.57 -14.94
N ASP A 180 13.67 -19.38 -16.07
CA ASP A 180 14.84 -20.17 -16.51
C ASP A 180 16.16 -19.36 -16.52
N ILE A 181 16.19 -18.17 -15.90
CA ILE A 181 17.39 -17.33 -15.74
C ILE A 181 17.86 -17.39 -14.29
#